data_AF-A0A0J9BPC5-F1
#
_entry.id   AF-A0A0J9BPC5-F1
#
_cell.length_a   1.000
_cell.length_b   1.000
_cell.length_c   1.000
_cell.angle_alpha   90.00
_cell.angle_beta   90.00
_cell.angle_gamma   90.00
#
_symmetry.space_group_name_H-M   'P 1'
#
loop_
_entity.id
_entity.type
_entity.pdbx_description
1 polymer ?
#
loop_
_entity_poly.entity_id
_entity_poly.type
_entity_poly.pdbx_seq_one_letter_code
_entity_poly.pdbx_strand_id
1 'polypeptide(L)'
;MRSYLQEPVAQALPDASLVTIDKQHYYRQFLHGYYQFDCGVGEGVTRSSKFYIPEGSVYNQPTVFIGVPGGSNPWEFMVDSGWKELSDQYGLYLVLMEAKDEKGWNNDKEDLDYLNALNNDLAVRPMFCSFQANFYAVAYGDCADAVGAQSRMMPRAYAALALLGTKGMTEEEVRTLQASPSRVEGISLSEVQWPVWLGFAGKDEAARRMIGYYRHSNHSMESPVEDGSRMIWHPQKGGTVDEHWCAKVVADFGPWKAWVGREYSEAILTELFDGIYRYPGTNNGALRQAGNIYQRGFKKFSADVWGGYYADRRDTYRREWYVYVPESAPTDRELPALFVFHGAGGSGDEIADRIGWSYVADQYGFMIIMPTASEPNEVRSISGLKTNNIFRAMWNTGYPQPERPEDMRFLDFLYQWLTGHYPVDKSRVYGSGQSSGGMMSWACAAYRPDYFAAVAPFSARHTDIEAVERGEKERPAVQGSLIPIIANLGCCDSAFKGGFTQAEKLVDHWCNRYGLTKKWADYSYMDGGKNCSFKEGLVTHYIFETEDHVPMLHLTETDTKAHATWPSECEYVWNEFMAKFTKDPETKELYYEGKKIGII
;
A
#
# COMPACT_ATOMS: atom_id res chain seq x y z
N MET A 1 0.16 49.50 -15.35
CA MET A 1 1.14 48.49 -15.80
C MET A 1 0.49 47.14 -15.64
N ARG A 2 0.22 46.42 -16.74
CA ARG A 2 -0.11 44.99 -16.66
C ARG A 2 1.20 44.26 -16.35
N SER A 3 1.19 43.43 -15.31
CA SER A 3 2.33 42.59 -14.90
C SER A 3 2.87 41.79 -16.09
N TYR A 4 4.20 41.66 -16.21
CA TYR A 4 4.86 40.78 -17.18
C TYR A 4 4.79 39.29 -16.78
N LEU A 5 4.22 38.98 -15.62
CA LEU A 5 3.98 37.62 -15.15
C LEU A 5 2.58 37.21 -15.58
N GLN A 6 2.50 36.34 -16.60
CA GLN A 6 1.24 35.63 -16.88
C GLN A 6 0.89 34.75 -15.68
N GLU A 7 -0.38 34.71 -15.32
CA GLU A 7 -0.90 33.71 -14.38
C GLU A 7 -0.51 32.31 -14.87
N PRO A 8 -0.03 31.42 -13.99
CA PRO A 8 0.35 30.08 -14.38
C PRO A 8 -0.83 29.31 -14.96
N VAL A 9 -0.69 28.92 -16.23
CA VAL A 9 -1.67 28.10 -16.94
C VAL A 9 -1.34 26.63 -16.71
N ALA A 10 -2.34 25.84 -16.34
CA ALA A 10 -2.19 24.40 -16.21
C ALA A 10 -1.78 23.78 -17.55
N GLN A 11 -0.71 22.99 -17.52
CA GLN A 11 -0.20 22.31 -18.71
C GLN A 11 -1.07 21.11 -19.05
N ALA A 12 -1.20 20.77 -20.33
CA ALA A 12 -1.77 19.48 -20.71
C ALA A 12 -0.83 18.35 -20.24
N LEU A 13 -1.39 17.22 -19.81
CA LEU A 13 -0.58 16.04 -19.54
C LEU A 13 0.14 15.58 -20.81
N PRO A 14 1.44 15.22 -20.71
CA PRO A 14 2.18 14.69 -21.85
C PRO A 14 1.63 13.32 -22.25
N ASP A 15 1.84 12.93 -23.51
CA ASP A 15 1.49 11.58 -23.97
C ASP A 15 2.32 10.52 -23.23
N ALA A 16 1.66 9.47 -22.73
CA ALA A 16 2.29 8.39 -21.96
C ALA A 16 3.39 7.64 -22.74
N SER A 17 3.40 7.70 -24.07
CA SER A 17 4.44 7.13 -24.93
C SER A 17 5.75 7.91 -24.94
N LEU A 18 5.76 9.15 -24.42
CA LEU A 18 6.96 9.99 -24.33
C LEU A 18 7.79 9.69 -23.07
N VAL A 19 7.27 8.84 -22.18
CA VAL A 19 7.93 8.46 -20.94
C VAL A 19 9.13 7.55 -21.26
N THR A 20 10.27 7.83 -20.63
CA THR A 20 11.52 7.09 -20.88
C THR A 20 12.19 6.71 -19.57
N ILE A 21 12.90 5.57 -19.60
CA ILE A 21 13.71 5.10 -18.47
C ILE A 21 15.07 5.83 -18.46
N ASP A 22 15.41 6.44 -17.33
CA ASP A 22 16.78 6.86 -17.03
C ASP A 22 17.45 5.81 -16.15
N LYS A 23 18.36 5.03 -16.72
CA LYS A 23 19.03 3.93 -16.02
C LYS A 23 19.88 4.40 -14.82
N GLN A 24 20.30 5.66 -14.75
CA GLN A 24 21.07 6.20 -13.62
C GLN A 24 20.16 6.79 -12.53
N HIS A 25 18.93 7.15 -12.89
CA HIS A 25 17.90 7.67 -11.98
C HIS A 25 16.63 6.83 -12.12
N TYR A 26 16.76 5.51 -11.91
CA TYR A 26 15.75 4.55 -12.38
C TYR A 26 14.36 4.77 -11.78
N TYR A 27 14.28 5.32 -10.56
CA TYR A 27 13.04 5.49 -9.79
C TYR A 27 12.59 6.97 -9.65
N ARG A 28 13.12 7.87 -10.49
CA ARG A 28 12.76 9.30 -10.40
C ARG A 28 11.34 9.56 -10.91
N GLN A 29 10.70 10.60 -10.39
CA GLN A 29 9.44 11.08 -10.98
C GLN A 29 9.69 11.70 -12.37
N PHE A 30 8.85 11.34 -13.34
CA PHE A 30 8.90 11.86 -14.71
C PHE A 30 8.24 13.23 -14.82
N LEU A 31 7.12 13.43 -14.12
CA LEU A 31 6.30 14.64 -14.21
C LEU A 31 6.64 15.63 -13.07
N HIS A 32 6.80 16.91 -13.36
CA HIS A 32 6.84 17.98 -12.35
C HIS A 32 6.22 19.27 -12.89
N GLY A 33 5.53 20.01 -12.03
CA GLY A 33 4.79 21.23 -12.37
C GLY A 33 3.28 21.10 -12.21
N TYR A 34 2.55 22.03 -12.84
CA TYR A 34 1.10 22.20 -12.71
C TYR A 34 0.36 21.76 -13.97
N TYR A 35 -0.59 20.83 -13.83
CA TYR A 35 -1.23 20.13 -14.95
C TYR A 35 -2.75 20.11 -14.87
N GLN A 36 -3.38 20.15 -16.04
CA GLN A 36 -4.80 19.89 -16.25
C GLN A 36 -5.06 18.38 -16.20
N PHE A 37 -6.10 17.97 -15.46
CA PHE A 37 -6.60 16.61 -15.47
C PHE A 37 -8.12 16.58 -15.62
N ASP A 38 -8.55 16.08 -16.77
CA ASP A 38 -9.96 15.93 -17.12
C ASP A 38 -10.47 14.56 -16.63
N CYS A 39 -11.28 14.57 -15.58
CA CYS A 39 -11.82 13.36 -14.96
C CYS A 39 -13.14 12.95 -15.61
N GLY A 40 -13.19 11.72 -16.12
CA GLY A 40 -14.40 11.15 -16.70
C GLY A 40 -15.35 10.64 -15.62
N VAL A 41 -16.47 11.33 -15.40
CA VAL A 41 -17.44 10.98 -14.35
C VAL A 41 -18.48 9.97 -14.83
N GLY A 42 -18.77 9.98 -16.14
CA GLY A 42 -19.74 9.11 -16.80
C GLY A 42 -19.70 9.27 -18.30
N GLU A 43 -20.59 8.60 -19.02
CA GLU A 43 -20.64 8.66 -20.49
C GLU A 43 -20.85 10.11 -20.96
N GLY A 44 -19.84 10.67 -21.63
CA GLY A 44 -19.85 12.04 -22.13
C GLY A 44 -19.75 13.15 -21.07
N VAL A 45 -19.55 12.81 -19.79
CA VAL A 45 -19.45 13.78 -18.70
C VAL A 45 -18.02 13.84 -18.18
N THR A 46 -17.41 15.03 -18.28
CA THR A 46 -16.06 15.31 -17.80
C THR A 46 -16.09 16.47 -16.81
N ARG A 47 -15.34 16.35 -15.72
CA ARG A 47 -15.14 17.41 -14.73
C ARG A 47 -13.64 17.74 -14.65
N SER A 48 -13.34 19.02 -14.59
CA SER A 48 -11.95 19.50 -14.48
C SER A 48 -11.38 19.20 -13.09
N SER A 49 -10.10 18.92 -13.03
CA SER A 49 -9.26 18.97 -11.83
C SER A 49 -7.84 19.37 -12.24
N LYS A 50 -6.97 19.62 -11.26
CA LYS A 50 -5.56 19.93 -11.51
C LYS A 50 -4.65 19.11 -10.62
N PHE A 51 -3.42 18.88 -11.07
CA PHE A 51 -2.37 18.35 -10.22
C PHE A 51 -1.18 19.30 -10.13
N TYR A 52 -0.51 19.28 -8.98
CA TYR A 52 0.81 19.87 -8.83
C TYR A 52 1.78 18.81 -8.29
N ILE A 53 2.87 18.60 -9.01
CA ILE A 53 3.95 17.69 -8.62
C ILE A 53 5.24 18.50 -8.45
N PRO A 54 5.86 18.51 -7.25
CA PRO A 54 7.06 19.31 -7.01
C PRO A 54 8.26 18.70 -7.73
N GLU A 55 9.17 19.56 -8.16
CA GLU A 55 10.44 19.16 -8.79
C GLU A 55 11.30 18.33 -7.83
N GLY A 56 11.98 17.32 -8.36
CA GLY A 56 12.85 16.46 -7.56
C GLY A 56 12.13 15.41 -6.70
N SER A 57 10.80 15.31 -6.79
CA SER A 57 10.06 14.25 -6.12
C SER A 57 10.40 12.85 -6.68
N VAL A 58 10.19 11.85 -5.85
CA VAL A 58 10.30 10.42 -6.20
C VAL A 58 8.92 9.78 -6.10
N TYR A 59 8.78 8.50 -6.39
CA TYR A 59 7.49 7.80 -6.34
C TYR A 59 6.91 7.68 -4.91
N ASN A 60 5.62 7.32 -4.82
CA ASN A 60 4.90 6.99 -3.57
C ASN A 60 4.83 8.10 -2.52
N GLN A 61 4.84 9.38 -2.94
CA GLN A 61 4.70 10.51 -2.02
C GLN A 61 3.26 10.66 -1.51
N PRO A 62 3.08 11.20 -0.28
CA PRO A 62 1.78 11.64 0.22
C PRO A 62 1.02 12.46 -0.82
N THR A 63 -0.25 12.10 -1.07
CA THR A 63 -1.11 12.80 -2.04
C THR A 63 -2.24 13.54 -1.31
N VAL A 64 -2.25 14.87 -1.40
CA VAL A 64 -3.23 15.74 -0.74
C VAL A 64 -4.26 16.23 -1.76
N PHE A 65 -5.51 15.82 -1.59
CA PHE A 65 -6.66 16.29 -2.33
C PHE A 65 -7.18 17.57 -1.69
N ILE A 66 -7.11 18.68 -2.41
CA ILE A 66 -7.51 20.00 -1.97
C ILE A 66 -8.85 20.34 -2.61
N GLY A 67 -9.90 20.39 -1.80
CA GLY A 67 -11.22 20.87 -2.18
C GLY A 67 -11.22 22.38 -2.31
N VAL A 68 -11.10 22.87 -3.54
CA VAL A 68 -11.05 24.31 -3.83
C VAL A 68 -12.46 24.90 -3.68
N PRO A 69 -12.65 25.96 -2.88
CA PRO A 69 -13.96 26.55 -2.68
C PRO A 69 -14.47 27.20 -3.98
N GLY A 70 -15.78 27.17 -4.17
CA GLY A 70 -16.45 27.70 -5.36
C GLY A 70 -16.02 29.12 -5.72
N GLY A 71 -15.81 29.38 -7.01
CA GLY A 71 -15.40 30.68 -7.54
C GLY A 71 -13.94 31.08 -7.28
N SER A 72 -13.10 30.18 -6.74
CA SER A 72 -11.68 30.43 -6.53
C SER A 72 -10.83 29.88 -7.69
N ASN A 73 -9.76 30.59 -8.05
CA ASN A 73 -8.76 30.06 -8.97
C ASN A 73 -7.93 28.98 -8.25
N PRO A 74 -7.81 27.74 -8.79
CA PRO A 74 -7.09 26.66 -8.11
C PRO A 74 -5.61 26.97 -7.85
N TRP A 75 -4.93 27.64 -8.78
CA TRP A 75 -3.52 27.99 -8.62
C TRP A 75 -3.32 28.99 -7.48
N GLU A 76 -4.08 30.10 -7.50
CA GLU A 76 -4.01 31.12 -6.44
C GLU A 76 -4.36 30.50 -5.09
N PHE A 77 -5.43 29.70 -5.04
CA PHE A 77 -5.84 29.05 -3.81
C PHE A 77 -4.77 28.11 -3.25
N MET A 78 -4.13 27.29 -4.09
CA MET A 78 -3.04 26.39 -3.69
C MET A 78 -1.83 27.15 -3.13
N VAL A 79 -1.54 28.34 -3.66
CA VAL A 79 -0.47 29.23 -3.20
C VAL A 79 -0.86 29.91 -1.88
N ASP A 80 -2.02 30.54 -1.82
CA ASP A 80 -2.49 31.33 -0.68
C ASP A 80 -2.74 30.45 0.56
N SER A 81 -3.23 29.22 0.35
CA SER A 81 -3.37 28.22 1.42
C SER A 81 -2.02 27.67 1.90
N GLY A 82 -0.92 27.96 1.20
CA GLY A 82 0.42 27.47 1.52
C GLY A 82 0.69 26.01 1.14
N TRP A 83 -0.28 25.28 0.58
CA TRP A 83 -0.09 23.89 0.17
C TRP A 83 0.99 23.73 -0.89
N LYS A 84 1.13 24.68 -1.82
CA LYS A 84 2.23 24.66 -2.81
C LYS A 84 3.60 24.66 -2.12
N GLU A 85 3.79 25.55 -1.15
CA GLU A 85 5.06 25.65 -0.42
C GLU A 85 5.35 24.36 0.36
N LEU A 86 4.33 23.80 1.02
CA LEU A 86 4.45 22.51 1.71
C LEU A 86 4.75 21.36 0.74
N SER A 87 4.16 21.38 -0.46
CA SER A 87 4.47 20.42 -1.52
C SER A 87 5.94 20.52 -1.96
N ASP A 88 6.43 21.73 -2.19
CA ASP A 88 7.84 21.95 -2.54
C ASP A 88 8.80 21.55 -1.41
N GLN A 89 8.42 21.77 -0.16
CA GLN A 89 9.24 21.47 1.02
C GLN A 89 9.26 19.96 1.36
N TYR A 90 8.11 19.29 1.29
CA TYR A 90 7.93 17.91 1.75
C TYR A 90 7.76 16.89 0.62
N GLY A 91 7.74 17.33 -0.64
CA GLY A 91 7.57 16.45 -1.80
C GLY A 91 6.13 15.96 -2.02
N LEU A 92 5.12 16.63 -1.44
CA LEU A 92 3.72 16.21 -1.51
C LEU A 92 3.18 16.31 -2.94
N TYR A 93 2.36 15.36 -3.37
CA TYR A 93 1.56 15.50 -4.58
C TYR A 93 0.25 16.19 -4.25
N LEU A 94 -0.13 17.21 -5.00
CA LEU A 94 -1.37 17.95 -4.76
C LEU A 94 -2.39 17.68 -5.87
N VAL A 95 -3.64 17.50 -5.47
CA VAL A 95 -4.78 17.29 -6.37
C VAL A 95 -5.84 18.33 -6.07
N LEU A 96 -6.06 19.27 -6.98
CA LEU A 96 -7.02 20.35 -6.81
C LEU A 96 -8.38 19.90 -7.38
N MET A 97 -9.34 19.71 -6.49
CA MET A 97 -10.72 19.34 -6.82
C MET A 97 -11.51 20.61 -7.12
N GLU A 98 -12.17 20.66 -8.27
CA GLU A 98 -12.85 21.86 -8.76
C GLU A 98 -14.38 21.70 -8.74
N ALA A 99 -15.07 22.78 -8.38
CA ALA A 99 -16.50 22.90 -8.61
C ALA A 99 -16.82 22.80 -10.11
N LYS A 100 -18.04 22.39 -10.44
CA LYS A 100 -18.50 22.29 -11.84
C LYS A 100 -18.42 23.63 -12.57
N ASP A 101 -18.77 24.70 -11.87
CA ASP A 101 -18.81 26.05 -12.38
C ASP A 101 -18.65 27.08 -11.25
N GLU A 102 -18.70 28.36 -11.59
CA GLU A 102 -18.51 29.49 -10.67
C GLU A 102 -19.56 29.57 -9.55
N LYS A 103 -20.68 28.83 -9.63
CA LYS A 103 -21.69 28.78 -8.57
C LYS A 103 -21.27 27.93 -7.37
N GLY A 104 -20.18 27.18 -7.51
CA GLY A 104 -19.59 26.40 -6.43
C GLY A 104 -20.13 24.98 -6.31
N TRP A 105 -19.99 24.42 -5.12
CA TRP A 105 -20.35 23.04 -4.81
C TRP A 105 -21.81 22.92 -4.36
N ASN A 106 -22.56 22.02 -4.99
CA ASN A 106 -23.96 21.76 -4.66
C ASN A 106 -24.11 20.71 -3.56
N ASN A 107 -23.08 19.90 -3.33
CA ASN A 107 -23.10 18.75 -2.41
C ASN A 107 -24.17 17.71 -2.80
N ASP A 108 -24.41 17.57 -4.10
CA ASP A 108 -25.38 16.66 -4.67
C ASP A 108 -24.69 15.41 -5.26
N LYS A 109 -25.49 14.57 -5.93
CA LYS A 109 -24.99 13.35 -6.56
C LYS A 109 -23.94 13.63 -7.64
N GLU A 110 -24.02 14.75 -8.38
CA GLU A 110 -23.03 15.04 -9.43
C GLU A 110 -21.66 15.33 -8.83
N ASP A 111 -21.60 16.06 -7.71
CA ASP A 111 -20.35 16.30 -6.99
C ASP A 111 -19.78 15.02 -6.37
N LEU A 112 -20.64 14.18 -5.77
CA LEU A 112 -20.21 12.90 -5.22
C LEU A 112 -19.67 11.94 -6.29
N ASP A 113 -20.34 11.86 -7.44
CA ASP A 113 -19.91 11.02 -8.56
C ASP A 113 -18.55 11.51 -9.11
N TYR A 114 -18.34 12.82 -9.20
CA TYR A 114 -17.04 13.42 -9.57
C TYR A 114 -15.92 13.06 -8.59
N LEU A 115 -16.14 13.26 -7.29
CA LEU A 115 -15.14 12.94 -6.26
C LEU A 115 -14.77 11.45 -6.27
N ASN A 116 -15.75 10.57 -6.51
CA ASN A 116 -15.52 9.14 -6.64
C ASN A 116 -14.70 8.80 -7.89
N ALA A 117 -15.05 9.38 -9.04
CA ALA A 117 -14.31 9.18 -10.29
C ALA A 117 -12.85 9.64 -10.14
N LEU A 118 -12.63 10.83 -9.58
CA LEU A 118 -11.30 11.39 -9.40
C LEU A 118 -10.44 10.54 -8.44
N ASN A 119 -11.00 10.06 -7.33
CA ASN A 119 -10.28 9.17 -6.41
C ASN A 119 -9.86 7.86 -7.09
N ASN A 120 -10.76 7.27 -7.91
CA ASN A 120 -10.48 6.04 -8.65
C ASN A 120 -9.44 6.23 -9.77
N ASP A 121 -9.55 7.32 -10.53
CA ASP A 121 -8.61 7.70 -11.58
C ASP A 121 -7.20 7.91 -11.01
N LEU A 122 -7.11 8.56 -9.85
CA LEU A 122 -5.85 8.77 -9.14
C LEU A 122 -5.27 7.45 -8.64
N ALA A 123 -6.10 6.52 -8.18
CA ALA A 123 -5.64 5.21 -7.72
C ALA A 123 -5.03 4.33 -8.83
N VAL A 124 -5.31 4.62 -10.11
CA VAL A 124 -4.69 3.91 -11.25
C VAL A 124 -3.41 4.55 -11.79
N ARG A 125 -2.92 5.63 -11.14
CA ARG A 125 -1.64 6.30 -11.40
C ARG A 125 -1.59 6.94 -12.80
N PRO A 126 -2.33 8.04 -13.03
CA PRO A 126 -2.60 8.54 -14.38
C PRO A 126 -1.36 9.06 -15.11
N MET A 127 -0.36 9.61 -14.42
CA MET A 127 0.98 9.98 -14.95
C MET A 127 2.02 10.18 -13.82
N PHE A 128 1.71 9.73 -12.61
CA PHE A 128 2.59 9.80 -11.44
C PHE A 128 2.24 8.67 -10.47
N CYS A 129 3.19 8.28 -9.62
CA CYS A 129 3.04 7.12 -8.74
C CYS A 129 2.36 7.50 -7.42
N SER A 130 1.04 7.59 -7.46
CA SER A 130 0.18 7.76 -6.30
C SER A 130 -0.04 6.44 -5.56
N PHE A 131 -0.27 6.51 -4.24
CA PHE A 131 -0.53 5.35 -3.41
C PHE A 131 -1.76 5.57 -2.51
N GLN A 132 -2.84 4.82 -2.71
CA GLN A 132 -4.13 5.11 -2.05
C GLN A 132 -4.03 5.14 -0.51
N ALA A 133 -3.09 4.39 0.10
CA ALA A 133 -2.95 4.35 1.55
C ALA A 133 -2.51 5.67 2.19
N ASN A 134 -1.93 6.61 1.40
CA ASN A 134 -1.53 7.94 1.85
C ASN A 134 -2.24 9.05 1.05
N PHE A 135 -3.49 8.79 0.66
CA PHE A 135 -4.38 9.84 0.17
C PHE A 135 -4.97 10.59 1.36
N TYR A 136 -4.85 11.91 1.36
CA TYR A 136 -5.44 12.79 2.37
C TYR A 136 -6.35 13.78 1.67
N ALA A 137 -7.38 14.27 2.36
CA ALA A 137 -8.22 15.34 1.81
C ALA A 137 -8.29 16.54 2.75
N VAL A 138 -8.23 17.73 2.20
CA VAL A 138 -8.51 19.00 2.87
C VAL A 138 -9.48 19.79 2.00
N ALA A 139 -10.66 20.11 2.52
CA ALA A 139 -11.70 20.78 1.75
C ALA A 139 -12.13 22.06 2.44
N TYR A 140 -12.32 23.13 1.66
CA TYR A 140 -12.59 24.47 2.16
C TYR A 140 -13.98 24.95 1.71
N GLY A 141 -14.63 25.73 2.57
CA GLY A 141 -15.88 26.41 2.27
C GLY A 141 -17.00 25.47 1.88
N ASP A 142 -17.64 25.75 0.75
CA ASP A 142 -18.78 25.01 0.22
C ASP A 142 -18.46 23.57 -0.24
N CYS A 143 -17.19 23.26 -0.48
CA CYS A 143 -16.71 21.91 -0.83
C CYS A 143 -16.65 20.95 0.38
N ALA A 144 -16.54 21.50 1.61
CA ALA A 144 -16.27 20.70 2.81
C ALA A 144 -17.33 19.63 3.07
N ASP A 145 -18.60 19.94 2.81
CA ASP A 145 -19.70 19.00 3.04
C ASP A 145 -19.73 17.87 1.99
N ALA A 146 -19.43 18.16 0.70
CA ALA A 146 -19.35 17.16 -0.37
C ALA A 146 -18.23 16.15 -0.12
N VAL A 147 -17.02 16.63 0.20
CA VAL A 147 -15.88 15.74 0.51
C VAL A 147 -16.15 14.93 1.77
N GLY A 148 -16.75 15.55 2.79
CA GLY A 148 -17.17 14.84 4.00
C GLY A 148 -18.19 13.73 3.72
N ALA A 149 -19.23 14.02 2.92
CA ALA A 149 -20.27 13.07 2.55
C ALA A 149 -19.71 11.91 1.71
N GLN A 150 -18.91 12.22 0.70
CA GLN A 150 -18.25 11.21 -0.13
C GLN A 150 -17.37 10.28 0.71
N SER A 151 -16.57 10.86 1.61
CA SER A 151 -15.65 10.09 2.44
C SER A 151 -16.41 9.12 3.33
N ARG A 152 -17.46 9.55 4.05
CA ARG A 152 -18.25 8.67 4.92
C ARG A 152 -18.91 7.50 4.17
N MET A 153 -19.23 7.68 2.89
CA MET A 153 -19.75 6.61 2.02
C MET A 153 -18.66 5.71 1.43
N MET A 154 -17.41 6.19 1.37
CA MET A 154 -16.27 5.45 0.84
C MET A 154 -15.09 5.46 1.83
N PRO A 155 -15.13 4.63 2.89
CA PRO A 155 -14.10 4.61 3.93
C PRO A 155 -12.65 4.44 3.48
N ARG A 156 -12.42 3.91 2.27
CA ARG A 156 -11.09 3.70 1.69
C ARG A 156 -10.55 4.86 0.84
N ALA A 157 -11.34 5.92 0.67
CA ALA A 157 -10.97 7.03 -0.22
C ALA A 157 -9.73 7.81 0.29
N TYR A 158 -9.63 8.00 1.60
CA TYR A 158 -8.57 8.77 2.25
C TYR A 158 -8.16 8.18 3.59
N ALA A 159 -6.92 8.41 4.01
CA ALA A 159 -6.39 8.07 5.32
C ALA A 159 -6.85 9.06 6.40
N ALA A 160 -6.95 10.35 6.08
CA ALA A 160 -7.42 11.40 6.98
C ALA A 160 -8.06 12.57 6.22
N LEU A 161 -8.86 13.38 6.92
CA LEU A 161 -9.68 14.45 6.36
C LEU A 161 -9.59 15.74 7.15
N ALA A 162 -9.54 16.89 6.47
CA ALA A 162 -9.78 18.19 7.06
C ALA A 162 -10.93 18.90 6.32
N LEU A 163 -12.00 19.24 7.05
CA LEU A 163 -13.24 19.82 6.51
C LEU A 163 -13.43 21.21 7.09
N LEU A 164 -12.93 22.23 6.38
CA LEU A 164 -12.82 23.60 6.86
C LEU A 164 -13.99 24.44 6.33
N GLY A 165 -14.96 24.71 7.19
CA GLY A 165 -16.20 25.42 6.85
C GLY A 165 -17.42 24.51 6.69
N THR A 166 -17.37 23.29 7.20
CA THR A 166 -18.50 22.35 7.19
C THR A 166 -19.68 22.88 8.00
N LYS A 167 -20.91 22.56 7.55
CA LYS A 167 -22.16 22.93 8.23
C LYS A 167 -22.58 21.94 9.32
N GLY A 168 -21.78 20.89 9.54
CA GLY A 168 -22.14 19.81 10.46
C GLY A 168 -23.08 18.78 9.85
N MET A 169 -23.61 17.88 10.69
CA MET A 169 -24.46 16.77 10.24
C MET A 169 -25.90 16.93 10.70
N THR A 170 -26.82 16.51 9.84
CA THR A 170 -28.24 16.33 10.17
C THR A 170 -28.48 15.02 10.93
N GLU A 171 -29.62 14.90 11.62
CA GLU A 171 -30.00 13.64 12.28
C GLU A 171 -30.23 12.51 11.26
N GLU A 172 -30.79 12.83 10.10
CA GLU A 172 -31.10 11.84 9.06
C GLU A 172 -29.83 11.25 8.46
N GLU A 173 -28.81 12.07 8.21
CA GLU A 173 -27.50 11.59 7.73
C GLU A 173 -26.85 10.64 8.74
N VAL A 174 -26.87 10.98 10.03
CA VAL A 174 -26.32 10.10 11.08
C VAL A 174 -27.07 8.76 11.11
N ARG A 175 -28.41 8.80 11.13
CA ARG A 175 -29.25 7.58 11.13
C ARG A 175 -28.99 6.72 9.89
N THR A 176 -28.89 7.34 8.72
CA THR A 176 -28.60 6.66 7.46
C THR A 176 -27.25 5.95 7.53
N LEU A 177 -26.20 6.62 8.01
CA LEU A 177 -24.86 6.03 8.11
C LEU A 177 -24.75 4.94 9.17
N GLN A 178 -25.51 5.05 10.26
CA GLN A 178 -25.63 3.99 11.29
C GLN A 178 -26.35 2.74 10.76
N ALA A 179 -27.35 2.92 9.89
CA ALA A 179 -28.08 1.82 9.29
C ALA A 179 -27.40 1.22 8.04
N SER A 180 -26.46 1.95 7.43
CA SER A 180 -25.81 1.52 6.19
C SER A 180 -24.66 0.56 6.48
N PRO A 181 -24.68 -0.67 5.92
CA PRO A 181 -23.57 -1.60 6.07
C PRO A 181 -22.32 -1.08 5.35
N SER A 182 -21.17 -1.35 5.93
CA SER A 182 -19.87 -1.17 5.30
C SER A 182 -19.53 -2.36 4.40
N ARG A 183 -18.29 -2.42 3.89
CA ARG A 183 -17.81 -3.55 3.07
C ARG A 183 -17.39 -4.77 3.87
N VAL A 184 -17.38 -4.66 5.20
CA VAL A 184 -17.15 -5.76 6.14
C VAL A 184 -18.48 -6.10 6.79
N GLU A 185 -18.87 -7.37 6.70
CA GLU A 185 -20.15 -7.86 7.25
C GLU A 185 -20.24 -7.57 8.76
N GLY A 186 -21.41 -7.12 9.20
CA GLY A 186 -21.66 -6.77 10.61
C GLY A 186 -21.15 -5.40 11.06
N ILE A 187 -20.43 -4.66 10.21
CA ILE A 187 -19.91 -3.32 10.51
C ILE A 187 -20.68 -2.27 9.70
N SER A 188 -21.22 -1.24 10.35
CA SER A 188 -21.85 -0.09 9.70
C SER A 188 -20.81 0.96 9.25
N LEU A 189 -21.20 1.87 8.35
CA LEU A 189 -20.33 3.00 7.96
C LEU A 189 -20.00 3.92 9.14
N SER A 190 -20.85 3.97 10.17
CA SER A 190 -20.64 4.76 11.38
C SER A 190 -19.59 4.20 12.36
N GLU A 191 -19.13 2.98 12.13
CA GLU A 191 -18.15 2.31 12.99
C GLU A 191 -16.72 2.33 12.39
N VAL A 192 -16.54 2.90 11.20
CA VAL A 192 -15.21 2.97 10.56
C VAL A 192 -14.45 4.21 11.03
N GLN A 193 -13.23 4.01 11.54
CA GLN A 193 -12.37 5.09 12.07
C GLN A 193 -12.00 6.14 11.00
N TRP A 194 -11.91 7.41 11.41
CA TRP A 194 -11.68 8.58 10.58
C TRP A 194 -10.90 9.69 11.31
N PRO A 195 -9.56 9.77 11.17
CA PRO A 195 -8.83 10.95 11.61
C PRO A 195 -9.36 12.20 10.89
N VAL A 196 -9.93 13.13 11.65
CA VAL A 196 -10.63 14.30 11.10
C VAL A 196 -10.23 15.62 11.77
N TRP A 197 -10.14 16.68 10.98
CA TRP A 197 -10.12 18.07 11.41
C TRP A 197 -11.39 18.76 10.94
N LEU A 198 -12.15 19.35 11.86
CA LEU A 198 -13.45 19.93 11.58
C LEU A 198 -13.45 21.42 11.89
N GLY A 199 -13.66 22.25 10.89
CA GLY A 199 -13.78 23.69 11.06
C GLY A 199 -15.23 24.14 10.89
N PHE A 200 -15.82 24.70 11.95
CA PHE A 200 -17.22 25.16 11.95
C PHE A 200 -17.33 26.68 12.09
N ALA A 201 -18.38 27.29 11.52
CA ALA A 201 -18.67 28.70 11.77
C ALA A 201 -19.09 28.99 13.23
N GLY A 202 -19.66 27.99 13.93
CA GLY A 202 -20.13 28.12 15.31
C GLY A 202 -20.42 26.77 15.99
N LYS A 203 -20.74 26.82 17.28
CA LYS A 203 -20.99 25.66 18.17
C LYS A 203 -22.47 25.26 18.23
N ASP A 204 -23.09 25.01 17.07
CA ASP A 204 -24.50 24.61 16.98
C ASP A 204 -24.72 23.08 17.12
N GLU A 205 -25.97 22.65 17.05
CA GLU A 205 -26.34 21.22 17.17
C GLU A 205 -25.83 20.36 16.01
N ALA A 206 -25.70 20.91 14.80
CA ALA A 206 -25.18 20.16 13.66
C ALA A 206 -23.68 19.91 13.81
N ALA A 207 -22.93 20.91 14.29
CA ALA A 207 -21.52 20.77 14.65
C ALA A 207 -21.33 19.72 15.77
N ARG A 208 -22.12 19.80 16.84
CA ARG A 208 -22.08 18.83 17.95
C ARG A 208 -22.37 17.40 17.48
N ARG A 209 -23.37 17.21 16.61
CA ARG A 209 -23.67 15.89 16.02
C ARG A 209 -22.51 15.35 15.22
N MET A 210 -21.90 16.15 14.35
CA MET A 210 -20.78 15.70 13.53
C MET A 210 -19.55 15.34 14.38
N ILE A 211 -19.21 16.16 15.37
CA ILE A 211 -18.13 15.86 16.32
C ILE A 211 -18.46 14.55 17.06
N GLY A 212 -19.70 14.37 17.54
CA GLY A 212 -20.14 13.15 18.21
C GLY A 212 -20.05 11.89 17.35
N TYR A 213 -20.44 11.99 16.07
CA TYR A 213 -20.34 10.90 15.09
C TYR A 213 -18.90 10.41 14.94
N TYR A 214 -17.95 11.32 14.67
CA TYR A 214 -16.55 10.92 14.50
C TYR A 214 -15.89 10.48 15.81
N ARG A 215 -16.26 11.08 16.95
CA ARG A 215 -15.75 10.64 18.25
C ARG A 215 -16.15 9.21 18.58
N HIS A 216 -17.38 8.82 18.21
CA HIS A 216 -17.86 7.45 18.36
C HIS A 216 -17.04 6.48 17.50
N SER A 217 -16.92 6.75 16.20
CA SER A 217 -16.16 5.89 15.27
C SER A 217 -14.68 5.80 15.60
N ASN A 218 -14.10 6.82 16.23
CA ASN A 218 -12.65 6.93 16.48
C ASN A 218 -12.22 6.47 17.86
N HIS A 219 -13.12 5.86 18.63
CA HIS A 219 -12.83 5.44 20.01
C HIS A 219 -12.26 6.59 20.87
N SER A 220 -12.78 7.81 20.68
CA SER A 220 -12.21 9.00 21.31
C SER A 220 -12.31 8.97 22.83
N MET A 221 -11.37 9.64 23.49
CA MET A 221 -11.48 9.99 24.91
C MET A 221 -12.72 10.86 25.17
N GLU A 222 -13.19 10.86 26.42
CA GLU A 222 -14.40 11.60 26.81
C GLU A 222 -14.19 13.13 26.76
N SER A 223 -13.05 13.61 27.23
CA SER A 223 -12.71 15.04 27.25
C SER A 223 -11.65 15.38 26.20
N PRO A 224 -11.75 16.55 25.55
CA PRO A 224 -10.71 17.03 24.65
C PRO A 224 -9.52 17.59 25.44
N VAL A 225 -8.37 17.65 24.79
CA VAL A 225 -7.30 18.60 25.09
C VAL A 225 -7.66 19.92 24.40
N GLU A 226 -7.63 21.02 25.15
CA GLU A 226 -7.86 22.37 24.61
C GLU A 226 -6.52 23.04 24.29
N ASP A 227 -6.39 23.57 23.07
CA ASP A 227 -5.26 24.39 22.63
C ASP A 227 -5.77 25.69 22.01
N GLY A 228 -5.79 26.76 22.81
CA GLY A 228 -6.44 28.01 22.42
C GLY A 228 -7.95 27.81 22.18
N SER A 229 -8.40 28.02 20.94
CA SER A 229 -9.80 27.76 20.52
C SER A 229 -10.04 26.34 20.00
N ARG A 230 -8.97 25.57 19.81
CA ARG A 230 -9.00 24.23 19.22
C ARG A 230 -9.32 23.19 20.28
N MET A 231 -10.17 22.23 19.92
CA MET A 231 -10.53 21.09 20.76
C MET A 231 -10.03 19.80 20.09
N ILE A 232 -9.20 19.02 20.79
CA ILE A 232 -8.58 17.80 20.25
C ILE A 232 -8.97 16.60 21.10
N TRP A 233 -9.71 15.67 20.52
CA TRP A 233 -9.96 14.36 21.14
C TRP A 233 -8.99 13.33 20.57
N HIS A 234 -8.15 12.81 21.45
CA HIS A 234 -7.30 11.66 21.14
C HIS A 234 -8.09 10.35 21.25
N PRO A 235 -7.74 9.33 20.46
CA PRO A 235 -8.29 8.00 20.64
C PRO A 235 -7.86 7.42 21.99
N GLN A 236 -8.69 6.54 22.54
CA GLN A 236 -8.34 5.72 23.70
C GLN A 236 -7.19 4.77 23.33
N LYS A 237 -6.44 4.31 24.34
CA LYS A 237 -5.47 3.23 24.12
C LYS A 237 -6.21 1.95 23.75
N GLY A 238 -5.83 1.34 22.63
CA GLY A 238 -6.41 0.09 22.14
C GLY A 238 -6.03 -0.18 20.69
N GLY A 239 -6.88 -0.91 19.98
CA GLY A 239 -6.59 -1.41 18.63
C GLY A 239 -5.75 -2.69 18.64
N THR A 240 -5.40 -3.16 17.44
CA THR A 240 -4.53 -4.31 17.20
C THR A 240 -3.34 -3.89 16.34
N VAL A 241 -2.37 -4.77 16.09
CA VAL A 241 -1.28 -4.50 15.14
C VAL A 241 -1.79 -4.38 13.69
N ASP A 242 -2.98 -4.92 13.39
CA ASP A 242 -3.60 -4.84 12.07
C ASP A 242 -4.40 -3.55 11.88
N GLU A 243 -4.98 -2.99 12.95
CA GLU A 243 -5.82 -1.78 12.98
C GLU A 243 -5.54 -0.98 14.26
N HIS A 244 -4.86 0.16 14.15
CA HIS A 244 -4.53 0.99 15.30
C HIS A 244 -5.71 1.90 15.66
N TRP A 245 -5.93 2.13 16.96
CA TRP A 245 -6.76 3.24 17.42
C TRP A 245 -5.93 4.53 17.42
N CYS A 246 -5.74 5.12 16.24
CA CYS A 246 -4.92 6.32 16.03
C CYS A 246 -5.68 7.52 15.43
N ALA A 247 -7.01 7.42 15.29
CA ALA A 247 -7.83 8.48 14.71
C ALA A 247 -8.14 9.61 15.70
N LYS A 248 -7.61 10.82 15.45
CA LYS A 248 -7.94 12.04 16.21
C LYS A 248 -9.22 12.69 15.69
N VAL A 249 -9.95 13.38 16.55
CA VAL A 249 -10.98 14.36 16.16
C VAL A 249 -10.52 15.73 16.62
N VAL A 250 -10.30 16.64 15.67
CA VAL A 250 -9.96 18.04 15.94
C VAL A 250 -11.14 18.92 15.56
N ALA A 251 -11.48 19.92 16.38
CA ALA A 251 -12.52 20.89 16.09
C ALA A 251 -12.06 22.33 16.35
N ASP A 252 -12.23 23.18 15.34
CA ASP A 252 -11.99 24.62 15.38
C ASP A 252 -13.28 25.40 15.04
N PHE A 253 -13.39 26.63 15.56
CA PHE A 253 -14.59 27.45 15.42
C PHE A 253 -14.24 28.87 14.95
N GLY A 254 -14.76 29.26 13.78
CA GLY A 254 -14.47 30.55 13.16
C GLY A 254 -14.82 30.58 11.66
N PRO A 255 -14.61 31.73 11.00
CA PRO A 255 -14.79 31.83 9.55
C PRO A 255 -13.70 31.02 8.85
N TRP A 256 -14.09 30.11 7.94
CA TRP A 256 -13.13 29.20 7.29
C TRP A 256 -11.98 29.90 6.56
N LYS A 257 -12.21 31.13 6.08
CA LYS A 257 -11.18 31.97 5.44
C LYS A 257 -10.01 32.30 6.37
N ALA A 258 -10.21 32.27 7.69
CA ALA A 258 -9.13 32.46 8.66
C ALA A 258 -8.17 31.26 8.73
N TRP A 259 -8.53 30.13 8.11
CA TRP A 259 -7.72 28.91 8.06
C TRP A 259 -7.08 28.69 6.68
N VAL A 260 -7.12 29.72 5.81
CA VAL A 260 -6.37 29.74 4.55
C VAL A 260 -5.03 30.41 4.83
N GLY A 261 -3.98 29.59 4.92
CA GLY A 261 -2.62 30.06 5.16
C GLY A 261 -1.67 28.91 5.45
N ARG A 262 -0.38 29.15 5.24
CA ARG A 262 0.68 28.13 5.33
C ARG A 262 0.74 27.48 6.70
N GLU A 263 0.70 28.25 7.79
CA GLU A 263 0.81 27.72 9.16
C GLU A 263 -0.33 26.76 9.49
N TYR A 264 -1.55 27.08 9.03
CA TYR A 264 -2.71 26.23 9.30
C TYR A 264 -2.68 24.94 8.49
N SER A 265 -2.29 25.02 7.22
CA SER A 265 -2.09 23.84 6.36
C SER A 265 -0.97 22.94 6.89
N GLU A 266 0.12 23.53 7.40
CA GLU A 266 1.21 22.77 8.02
C GLU A 266 0.73 22.05 9.28
N ALA A 267 -0.05 22.71 10.14
CA ALA A 267 -0.63 22.07 11.32
C ALA A 267 -1.49 20.86 10.95
N ILE A 268 -2.32 20.95 9.91
CA ILE A 268 -3.09 19.80 9.40
C ILE A 268 -2.15 18.68 8.94
N LEU A 269 -1.13 19.03 8.14
CA LEU A 269 -0.15 18.07 7.64
C LEU A 269 0.56 17.35 8.79
N THR A 270 1.11 18.08 9.76
CA THR A 270 1.98 17.50 10.80
C THR A 270 1.22 16.91 11.98
N GLU A 271 0.04 17.45 12.33
CA GLU A 271 -0.71 16.99 13.50
C GLU A 271 -1.77 15.93 13.18
N LEU A 272 -2.27 15.90 11.93
CA LEU A 272 -3.32 14.96 11.50
C LEU A 272 -2.87 13.96 10.43
N PHE A 273 -2.14 14.39 9.39
CA PHE A 273 -1.81 13.51 8.26
C PHE A 273 -0.53 12.71 8.48
N ASP A 274 0.50 13.33 9.07
CA ASP A 274 1.83 12.74 9.21
C ASP A 274 1.78 11.39 9.96
N GLY A 275 2.43 10.40 9.35
CA GLY A 275 2.46 9.03 9.83
C GLY A 275 1.13 8.26 9.76
N ILE A 276 0.02 8.85 9.32
CA ILE A 276 -1.28 8.15 9.25
C ILE A 276 -1.47 7.53 7.87
N TYR A 277 -1.71 6.22 7.83
CA TYR A 277 -1.97 5.47 6.61
C TYR A 277 -3.25 4.66 6.73
N ARG A 278 -4.01 4.57 5.65
CA ARG A 278 -5.13 3.62 5.51
C ARG A 278 -4.78 2.55 4.50
N TYR A 279 -4.07 1.53 4.96
CA TYR A 279 -3.68 0.40 4.13
C TYR A 279 -4.90 -0.43 3.69
N PRO A 280 -4.78 -1.32 2.70
CA PRO A 280 -5.90 -2.12 2.25
C PRO A 280 -6.52 -3.01 3.33
N GLY A 281 -5.75 -3.60 4.26
CA GLY A 281 -6.26 -4.24 5.48
C GLY A 281 -7.47 -5.16 5.32
N THR A 282 -8.55 -4.85 6.05
CA THR A 282 -9.89 -5.44 5.86
C THR A 282 -10.58 -4.82 4.63
N ASN A 283 -11.76 -5.28 4.23
CA ASN A 283 -12.44 -4.68 3.08
C ASN A 283 -12.85 -3.19 3.28
N ASN A 284 -12.74 -2.67 4.52
CA ASN A 284 -12.89 -1.24 4.85
C ASN A 284 -11.57 -0.46 4.87
N GLY A 285 -10.43 -1.09 4.60
CA GLY A 285 -9.11 -0.55 4.87
C GLY A 285 -8.61 -0.95 6.26
N ALA A 286 -7.38 -0.52 6.57
CA ALA A 286 -6.83 -0.57 7.91
C ALA A 286 -6.04 0.68 8.26
N LEU A 287 -6.47 1.39 9.30
CA LEU A 287 -5.82 2.59 9.77
C LEU A 287 -4.64 2.23 10.67
N ARG A 288 -3.44 2.69 10.31
CA ARG A 288 -2.22 2.49 11.10
C ARG A 288 -1.41 3.77 11.15
N GLN A 289 -0.68 3.90 12.26
CA GLN A 289 0.28 4.97 12.44
C GLN A 289 1.70 4.41 12.27
N ALA A 290 2.41 4.90 11.26
CA ALA A 290 3.80 4.57 10.98
C ALA A 290 4.71 5.74 11.34
N GLY A 291 5.90 5.42 11.85
CA GLY A 291 6.95 6.42 12.08
C GLY A 291 7.85 6.58 10.87
N ASN A 292 8.78 7.53 10.93
CA ASN A 292 9.80 7.66 9.90
C ASN A 292 10.76 6.44 9.96
N ILE A 293 10.83 5.66 8.88
CA ILE A 293 11.65 4.45 8.83
C ILE A 293 13.15 4.73 9.03
N TYR A 294 13.66 5.89 8.58
CA TYR A 294 15.08 6.22 8.72
C TYR A 294 15.44 6.52 10.18
N GLN A 295 14.54 7.17 10.93
CA GLN A 295 14.69 7.38 12.36
C GLN A 295 14.67 6.05 13.14
N ARG A 296 13.97 5.04 12.61
CA ARG A 296 13.99 3.67 13.17
C ARG A 296 15.25 2.88 12.81
N GLY A 297 16.10 3.38 11.91
CA GLY A 297 17.38 2.75 11.56
C GLY A 297 17.41 2.03 10.20
N PHE A 298 16.36 2.19 9.37
CA PHE A 298 16.39 1.69 7.99
C PHE A 298 17.44 2.46 7.18
N LYS A 299 18.20 1.73 6.37
CA LYS A 299 19.27 2.30 5.54
C LYS A 299 19.00 2.00 4.07
N LYS A 300 19.02 3.05 3.25
CA LYS A 300 18.92 2.97 1.79
C LYS A 300 20.29 2.69 1.17
N PHE A 301 20.32 1.80 0.20
CA PHE A 301 21.49 1.47 -0.61
C PHE A 301 21.13 1.50 -2.08
N SER A 302 22.13 1.71 -2.94
CA SER A 302 21.98 1.58 -4.38
C SER A 302 23.27 1.11 -5.04
N ALA A 303 23.14 0.45 -6.19
CA ALA A 303 24.28 0.01 -7.00
C ALA A 303 23.86 -0.18 -8.46
N ASP A 304 24.86 -0.13 -9.34
CA ASP A 304 24.70 -0.46 -10.74
C ASP A 304 24.62 -1.99 -10.92
N VAL A 305 23.47 -2.48 -11.37
CA VAL A 305 23.19 -3.91 -11.53
C VAL A 305 22.89 -4.22 -12.99
N TRP A 306 23.59 -5.22 -13.53
CA TRP A 306 23.40 -5.67 -14.91
C TRP A 306 22.05 -6.38 -15.10
N GLY A 307 21.24 -5.88 -16.03
CA GLY A 307 19.88 -6.34 -16.30
C GLY A 307 19.75 -7.71 -16.99
N GLY A 308 20.80 -8.19 -17.65
CA GLY A 308 20.88 -9.54 -18.21
C GLY A 308 20.47 -9.69 -19.67
N TYR A 309 20.03 -8.64 -20.36
CA TYR A 309 19.61 -8.70 -21.76
C TYR A 309 20.80 -8.60 -22.73
N TYR A 310 21.68 -7.62 -22.56
CA TYR A 310 22.83 -7.43 -23.44
C TYR A 310 24.11 -7.98 -22.84
N ALA A 311 24.87 -8.76 -23.63
CA ALA A 311 26.13 -9.36 -23.18
C ALA A 311 27.21 -8.32 -22.82
N ASP A 312 27.18 -7.14 -23.44
CA ASP A 312 28.08 -6.01 -23.15
C ASP A 312 27.66 -5.18 -21.92
N ARG A 313 26.57 -5.58 -21.25
CA ARG A 313 26.02 -4.95 -20.04
C ARG A 313 25.56 -3.49 -20.22
N ARG A 314 25.23 -3.06 -21.44
CA ARG A 314 24.66 -1.71 -21.68
C ARG A 314 23.27 -1.49 -21.07
N ASP A 315 22.61 -2.55 -20.62
CA ASP A 315 21.41 -2.57 -19.77
C ASP A 315 21.77 -2.66 -18.29
N THR A 316 22.67 -1.80 -17.82
CA THR A 316 22.95 -1.67 -16.38
C THR A 316 22.07 -0.57 -15.79
N TYR A 317 21.38 -0.90 -14.69
CA TYR A 317 20.42 -0.02 -14.01
C TYR A 317 20.90 0.29 -12.60
N ARG A 318 20.76 1.53 -12.14
CA ARG A 318 20.97 1.92 -10.75
C ARG A 318 19.78 1.44 -9.91
N ARG A 319 19.91 0.26 -9.32
CA ARG A 319 18.89 -0.38 -8.49
C ARG A 319 19.04 0.05 -7.03
N GLU A 320 17.95 0.05 -6.28
CA GLU A 320 17.94 0.42 -4.85
C GLU A 320 17.29 -0.65 -3.98
N TRP A 321 17.73 -0.69 -2.73
CA TRP A 321 17.18 -1.56 -1.69
C TRP A 321 17.37 -0.93 -0.32
N TYR A 322 16.61 -1.41 0.65
CA TYR A 322 16.64 -0.94 2.02
C TYR A 322 16.99 -2.10 2.94
N VAL A 323 17.77 -1.84 3.99
CA VAL A 323 18.10 -2.83 5.02
C VAL A 323 17.66 -2.31 6.37
N TYR A 324 17.07 -3.19 7.17
CA TYR A 324 16.74 -2.94 8.55
C TYR A 324 17.37 -3.99 9.45
N VAL A 325 18.11 -3.55 10.45
CA VAL A 325 18.61 -4.38 11.56
C VAL A 325 18.04 -3.76 12.83
N PRO A 326 17.08 -4.42 13.50
CA PRO A 326 16.44 -3.87 14.68
C PRO A 326 17.43 -3.82 15.85
N GLU A 327 17.21 -2.91 16.80
CA GLU A 327 18.05 -2.82 18.01
C GLU A 327 18.02 -4.09 18.87
N SER A 328 16.93 -4.88 18.76
CA SER A 328 16.79 -6.17 19.42
C SER A 328 17.64 -7.28 18.80
N ALA A 329 18.23 -7.06 17.61
CA ALA A 329 19.07 -8.03 16.95
C ALA A 329 20.36 -8.28 17.76
N PRO A 330 20.78 -9.55 17.94
CA PRO A 330 22.00 -9.87 18.65
C PRO A 330 23.24 -9.37 17.87
N THR A 331 24.21 -8.82 18.59
CA THR A 331 25.42 -8.21 18.00
C THR A 331 26.63 -9.14 18.02
N ASP A 332 26.52 -10.29 18.67
CA ASP A 332 27.58 -11.26 18.96
C ASP A 332 27.49 -12.56 18.15
N ARG A 333 26.49 -12.68 17.25
CA ARG A 333 26.27 -13.86 16.42
C ARG A 333 25.64 -13.48 15.08
N GLU A 334 25.60 -14.47 14.19
CA GLU A 334 24.96 -14.34 12.89
C GLU A 334 23.42 -14.20 12.99
N LEU A 335 22.85 -13.39 12.11
CA LEU A 335 21.45 -13.00 12.10
C LEU A 335 20.65 -13.77 11.04
N PRO A 336 19.43 -14.24 11.35
CA PRO A 336 18.47 -14.58 10.30
C PRO A 336 18.20 -13.36 9.41
N ALA A 337 17.95 -13.61 8.13
CA ALA A 337 17.62 -12.58 7.18
C ALA A 337 16.32 -12.89 6.44
N LEU A 338 15.48 -11.87 6.26
CA LEU A 338 14.25 -11.97 5.48
C LEU A 338 14.28 -10.99 4.30
N PHE A 339 14.13 -11.52 3.09
CA PHE A 339 13.84 -10.71 1.91
C PHE A 339 12.36 -10.37 1.87
N VAL A 340 12.03 -9.08 1.77
CA VAL A 340 10.64 -8.59 1.73
C VAL A 340 10.38 -7.82 0.43
N PHE A 341 9.53 -8.38 -0.42
CA PHE A 341 9.24 -7.85 -1.75
C PHE A 341 7.93 -7.06 -1.79
N HIS A 342 7.97 -5.83 -2.29
CA HIS A 342 6.80 -4.96 -2.39
C HIS A 342 5.82 -5.37 -3.51
N GLY A 343 4.57 -4.93 -3.41
CA GLY A 343 3.53 -5.12 -4.43
C GLY A 343 3.65 -4.15 -5.61
N ALA A 344 2.82 -4.31 -6.64
CA ALA A 344 2.93 -3.52 -7.86
C ALA A 344 2.69 -2.00 -7.64
N GLY A 345 3.68 -1.19 -8.02
CA GLY A 345 3.79 0.25 -7.78
C GLY A 345 4.07 0.63 -6.34
N GLY A 346 4.58 -0.30 -5.53
CA GLY A 346 5.26 0.01 -4.27
C GLY A 346 6.76 0.24 -4.48
N SER A 347 7.50 0.30 -3.38
CA SER A 347 8.96 0.43 -3.34
C SER A 347 9.50 -0.19 -2.04
N GLY A 348 10.82 -0.37 -1.91
CA GLY A 348 11.42 -1.00 -0.74
C GLY A 348 11.21 -0.24 0.58
N ASP A 349 11.09 1.08 0.52
CA ASP A 349 10.71 1.94 1.65
C ASP A 349 9.21 1.89 1.95
N GLU A 350 8.36 1.84 0.93
CA GLU A 350 6.89 1.74 1.11
C GLU A 350 6.48 0.45 1.82
N ILE A 351 7.09 -0.68 1.46
CA ILE A 351 6.72 -1.98 2.03
C ILE A 351 7.18 -2.15 3.49
N ALA A 352 8.16 -1.35 3.93
CA ALA A 352 8.80 -1.45 5.24
C ALA A 352 7.79 -1.52 6.40
N ASP A 353 6.78 -0.66 6.36
CA ASP A 353 5.75 -0.58 7.41
C ASP A 353 4.37 -1.07 6.98
N ARG A 354 4.19 -1.33 5.67
CA ARG A 354 2.90 -1.74 5.15
C ARG A 354 2.51 -3.15 5.59
N ILE A 355 3.38 -4.16 5.50
CA ILE A 355 2.93 -5.56 5.66
C ILE A 355 3.28 -6.18 7.01
N GLY A 356 3.99 -5.46 7.90
CA GLY A 356 4.19 -5.82 9.31
C GLY A 356 5.50 -6.55 9.63
N TRP A 357 6.30 -6.92 8.62
CA TRP A 357 7.57 -7.61 8.86
C TRP A 357 8.54 -6.81 9.74
N SER A 358 8.57 -5.47 9.65
CA SER A 358 9.41 -4.64 10.51
C SER A 358 9.08 -4.80 11.99
N TYR A 359 7.79 -4.88 12.33
CA TYR A 359 7.32 -5.17 13.70
C TYR A 359 7.78 -6.56 14.17
N VAL A 360 7.68 -7.57 13.31
CA VAL A 360 8.12 -8.93 13.64
C VAL A 360 9.65 -9.00 13.80
N ALA A 361 10.41 -8.29 12.97
CA ALA A 361 11.86 -8.15 13.15
C ALA A 361 12.20 -7.50 14.50
N ASP A 362 11.50 -6.44 14.88
CA ASP A 362 11.67 -5.78 16.18
C ASP A 362 11.46 -6.76 17.35
N GLN A 363 10.46 -7.64 17.25
CA GLN A 363 10.16 -8.63 18.31
C GLN A 363 11.18 -9.78 18.37
N TYR A 364 11.61 -10.31 17.22
CA TYR A 364 12.37 -11.57 17.17
C TYR A 364 13.85 -11.41 16.79
N GLY A 365 14.32 -10.19 16.52
CA GLY A 365 15.74 -9.88 16.37
C GLY A 365 16.38 -10.44 15.10
N PHE A 366 15.70 -10.33 13.96
CA PHE A 366 16.25 -10.68 12.63
C PHE A 366 16.33 -9.46 11.71
N MET A 367 17.16 -9.54 10.68
CA MET A 367 17.31 -8.45 9.72
C MET A 367 16.37 -8.60 8.52
N ILE A 368 15.99 -7.47 7.92
CA ILE A 368 15.16 -7.42 6.71
C ILE A 368 15.92 -6.72 5.60
N ILE A 369 15.79 -7.23 4.38
CA ILE A 369 16.17 -6.55 3.14
C ILE A 369 14.94 -6.36 2.24
N MET A 370 14.70 -5.11 1.81
CA MET A 370 13.55 -4.70 1.00
C MET A 370 14.03 -4.07 -0.31
N PRO A 371 14.17 -4.86 -1.38
CA PRO A 371 14.56 -4.34 -2.69
C PRO A 371 13.39 -3.69 -3.44
N THR A 372 13.70 -2.71 -4.29
CA THR A 372 12.73 -2.11 -5.23
C THR A 372 12.77 -2.84 -6.58
N ALA A 373 11.59 -3.23 -7.08
CA ALA A 373 11.39 -3.96 -8.32
C ALA A 373 11.83 -3.18 -9.57
N SER A 374 11.80 -3.85 -10.72
CA SER A 374 11.99 -3.20 -12.02
C SER A 374 10.72 -2.51 -12.51
N GLU A 375 10.84 -1.71 -13.56
CA GLU A 375 9.73 -0.94 -14.12
C GLU A 375 9.46 -1.36 -15.58
N PRO A 376 8.21 -1.73 -15.93
CA PRO A 376 7.82 -1.90 -17.32
C PRO A 376 7.62 -0.54 -17.98
N ASN A 377 8.35 -0.24 -19.06
CA ASN A 377 8.10 0.94 -19.89
C ASN A 377 7.10 0.60 -21.01
N GLU A 378 5.82 0.48 -20.64
CA GLU A 378 4.75 0.10 -21.55
C GLU A 378 3.55 1.01 -21.36
N VAL A 379 3.01 1.54 -22.46
CA VAL A 379 1.77 2.32 -22.43
C VAL A 379 0.62 1.42 -22.01
N ARG A 380 -0.15 1.88 -21.02
CA ARG A 380 -1.28 1.17 -20.44
C ARG A 380 -2.55 1.99 -20.62
N SER A 381 -3.62 1.34 -21.05
CA SER A 381 -4.96 1.91 -21.05
C SER A 381 -5.79 1.25 -19.95
N ILE A 382 -6.26 2.02 -18.98
CA ILE A 382 -7.07 1.54 -17.86
C ILE A 382 -8.11 2.59 -17.48
N SER A 383 -9.35 2.15 -17.22
CA SER A 383 -10.43 3.03 -16.77
C SER A 383 -10.64 4.26 -17.67
N GLY A 384 -10.44 4.12 -18.99
CA GLY A 384 -10.53 5.24 -19.94
C GLY A 384 -9.32 6.18 -19.97
N LEU A 385 -8.34 5.98 -19.09
CA LEU A 385 -7.09 6.75 -19.03
C LEU A 385 -5.97 6.04 -19.80
N LYS A 386 -5.09 6.83 -20.42
CA LYS A 386 -3.81 6.37 -20.95
C LYS A 386 -2.70 6.83 -20.01
N THR A 387 -1.93 5.87 -19.50
CA THR A 387 -0.77 6.07 -18.61
C THR A 387 0.38 5.17 -19.06
N ASN A 388 1.47 5.12 -18.30
CA ASN A 388 2.61 4.24 -18.52
C ASN A 388 2.85 3.35 -17.28
N ASN A 389 3.21 2.09 -17.51
CA ASN A 389 3.55 1.15 -16.45
C ASN A 389 4.81 1.51 -15.65
N ILE A 390 5.61 2.48 -16.09
CA ILE A 390 6.78 2.96 -15.34
C ILE A 390 6.38 3.43 -13.93
N PHE A 391 5.17 3.99 -13.78
CA PHE A 391 4.63 4.45 -12.50
C PHE A 391 4.12 3.29 -11.62
N ARG A 392 4.41 2.04 -12.01
CA ARG A 392 3.97 0.82 -11.35
C ARG A 392 5.12 -0.19 -11.34
N ALA A 393 6.17 0.10 -10.57
CA ALA A 393 7.27 -0.84 -10.33
C ALA A 393 6.75 -2.24 -9.97
N MET A 394 7.17 -3.27 -10.70
CA MET A 394 6.59 -4.60 -10.65
C MET A 394 7.66 -5.65 -10.95
N TRP A 395 7.69 -6.73 -10.17
CA TRP A 395 8.72 -7.76 -10.27
C TRP A 395 8.67 -8.47 -11.63
N ASN A 396 9.77 -8.42 -12.38
CA ASN A 396 10.00 -9.22 -13.58
C ASN A 396 10.67 -10.55 -13.21
N THR A 397 9.84 -11.56 -12.92
CA THR A 397 10.28 -12.93 -12.62
C THR A 397 10.53 -13.75 -13.90
N GLY A 398 10.13 -13.20 -15.05
CA GLY A 398 10.38 -13.69 -16.40
C GLY A 398 11.77 -13.34 -16.96
N TYR A 399 11.92 -13.45 -18.28
CA TYR A 399 13.18 -13.14 -18.99
C TYR A 399 13.45 -11.63 -19.01
N PRO A 400 14.74 -11.22 -19.07
CA PRO A 400 15.06 -9.82 -19.25
C PRO A 400 14.53 -9.35 -20.62
N GLN A 401 14.22 -8.07 -20.72
CA GLN A 401 13.74 -7.40 -21.93
C GLN A 401 14.71 -6.25 -22.28
N PRO A 402 14.69 -5.72 -23.53
CA PRO A 402 15.60 -4.65 -23.94
C PRO A 402 15.67 -3.44 -23.00
N GLU A 403 14.53 -3.06 -22.39
CA GLU A 403 14.39 -1.91 -21.49
C GLU A 403 13.94 -2.30 -20.07
N ARG A 404 13.96 -3.59 -19.73
CA ARG A 404 13.57 -4.05 -18.38
C ARG A 404 14.46 -5.20 -17.91
N PRO A 405 15.16 -5.05 -16.77
CA PRO A 405 16.03 -6.10 -16.25
C PRO A 405 15.24 -7.32 -15.75
N GLU A 406 15.92 -8.47 -15.65
CA GLU A 406 15.41 -9.65 -14.93
C GLU A 406 15.67 -9.49 -13.43
N ASP A 407 14.60 -9.49 -12.62
CA ASP A 407 14.74 -9.22 -11.18
C ASP A 407 15.35 -10.39 -10.41
N MET A 408 15.34 -11.61 -10.96
CA MET A 408 16.09 -12.75 -10.39
C MET A 408 17.61 -12.50 -10.36
N ARG A 409 18.15 -11.72 -11.31
CA ARG A 409 19.58 -11.33 -11.29
C ARG A 409 19.86 -10.30 -10.22
N PHE A 410 18.91 -9.40 -9.96
CA PHE A 410 19.01 -8.48 -8.85
C PHE A 410 18.96 -9.22 -7.51
N LEU A 411 18.09 -10.23 -7.38
CA LEU A 411 18.09 -11.12 -6.21
C LEU A 411 19.45 -11.79 -5.99
N ASP A 412 20.06 -12.35 -7.04
CA ASP A 412 21.39 -12.98 -6.96
C ASP A 412 22.44 -11.99 -6.45
N PHE A 413 22.44 -10.76 -6.99
CA PHE A 413 23.31 -9.67 -6.54
C PHE A 413 23.08 -9.36 -5.06
N LEU A 414 21.82 -9.22 -4.63
CA LEU A 414 21.48 -8.86 -3.26
C LEU A 414 21.81 -9.95 -2.25
N TYR A 415 21.65 -11.24 -2.59
CA TYR A 415 22.03 -12.35 -1.72
C TYR A 415 23.55 -12.33 -1.45
N GLN A 416 24.36 -12.15 -2.49
CA GLN A 416 25.81 -12.04 -2.35
C GLN A 416 26.22 -10.77 -1.60
N TRP A 417 25.58 -9.64 -1.92
CA TRP A 417 25.83 -8.38 -1.24
C TRP A 417 25.51 -8.49 0.26
N LEU A 418 24.31 -8.96 0.60
CA LEU A 418 23.84 -9.06 1.99
C LEU A 418 24.77 -9.94 2.83
N THR A 419 25.08 -11.15 2.34
CA THR A 419 25.93 -12.11 3.06
C THR A 419 27.42 -11.73 3.10
N GLY A 420 27.85 -10.77 2.27
CA GLY A 420 29.20 -10.18 2.33
C GLY A 420 29.30 -8.93 3.20
N HIS A 421 28.19 -8.24 3.48
CA HIS A 421 28.17 -6.97 4.23
C HIS A 421 27.65 -7.10 5.65
N TYR A 422 26.90 -8.15 5.96
CA TYR A 422 26.31 -8.42 7.27
C TYR A 422 26.65 -9.83 7.74
N PRO A 423 26.72 -10.07 9.07
CA PRO A 423 26.90 -11.40 9.64
C PRO A 423 25.59 -12.20 9.52
N VAL A 424 25.26 -12.66 8.32
CA VAL A 424 24.01 -13.39 8.05
C VAL A 424 24.21 -14.87 8.34
N ASP A 425 23.30 -15.45 9.11
CA ASP A 425 23.18 -16.89 9.24
C ASP A 425 22.57 -17.43 7.95
N LYS A 426 23.44 -17.94 7.07
CA LYS A 426 23.05 -18.43 5.75
C LYS A 426 22.10 -19.63 5.82
N SER A 427 21.95 -20.27 6.99
CA SER A 427 20.98 -21.33 7.19
C SER A 427 19.56 -20.85 7.49
N ARG A 428 19.41 -19.56 7.82
CA ARG A 428 18.16 -18.91 8.19
C ARG A 428 17.90 -17.67 7.32
N VAL A 429 17.92 -17.89 6.01
CA VAL A 429 17.50 -16.89 5.02
C VAL A 429 16.10 -17.23 4.50
N TYR A 430 15.20 -16.27 4.51
CA TYR A 430 13.79 -16.43 4.17
C TYR A 430 13.36 -15.39 3.13
N GLY A 431 12.23 -15.63 2.45
CA GLY A 431 11.65 -14.67 1.51
C GLY A 431 10.16 -14.49 1.72
N SER A 432 9.65 -13.27 1.65
CA SER A 432 8.22 -12.97 1.72
C SER A 432 7.91 -11.72 0.89
N GLY A 433 6.64 -11.49 0.58
CA GLY A 433 6.21 -10.31 -0.15
C GLY A 433 4.73 -10.35 -0.45
N GLN A 434 4.21 -9.23 -0.95
CA GLN A 434 2.77 -9.06 -1.19
C GLN A 434 2.47 -8.84 -2.68
N SER A 435 1.41 -9.48 -3.22
CA SER A 435 0.97 -9.31 -4.62
C SER A 435 2.08 -9.66 -5.62
N SER A 436 2.53 -8.73 -6.45
CA SER A 436 3.73 -8.90 -7.28
C SER A 436 4.96 -9.34 -6.47
N GLY A 437 5.14 -8.87 -5.23
CA GLY A 437 6.18 -9.35 -4.32
C GLY A 437 5.91 -10.74 -3.75
N GLY A 438 4.64 -11.13 -3.62
CA GLY A 438 4.25 -12.50 -3.31
C GLY A 438 4.60 -13.44 -4.47
N MET A 439 4.39 -13.00 -5.72
CA MET A 439 4.86 -13.72 -6.91
C MET A 439 6.37 -13.83 -6.95
N MET A 440 7.10 -12.76 -6.57
CA MET A 440 8.55 -12.82 -6.41
C MET A 440 8.96 -13.84 -5.34
N SER A 441 8.18 -14.02 -4.29
CA SER A 441 8.41 -15.05 -3.26
C SER A 441 8.15 -16.47 -3.80
N TRP A 442 7.10 -16.67 -4.60
CA TRP A 442 6.91 -17.91 -5.36
C TRP A 442 8.08 -18.15 -6.33
N ALA A 443 8.59 -17.10 -6.99
CA ALA A 443 9.73 -17.18 -7.91
C ALA A 443 11.05 -17.49 -7.18
N CYS A 444 11.22 -17.00 -5.95
CA CYS A 444 12.33 -17.41 -5.09
C CYS A 444 12.31 -18.93 -4.86
N ALA A 445 11.15 -19.51 -4.54
CA ALA A 445 11.01 -20.96 -4.40
C ALA A 445 11.21 -21.70 -5.73
N ALA A 446 10.66 -21.18 -6.83
CA ALA A 446 10.71 -21.84 -8.13
C ALA A 446 12.11 -21.80 -8.77
N TYR A 447 12.86 -20.71 -8.61
CA TYR A 447 14.08 -20.44 -9.40
C TYR A 447 15.36 -20.31 -8.56
N ARG A 448 15.26 -20.05 -7.25
CA ARG A 448 16.40 -19.96 -6.32
C ARG A 448 16.14 -20.70 -5.00
N PRO A 449 15.62 -21.94 -5.00
CA PRO A 449 15.29 -22.65 -3.76
C PRO A 449 16.49 -22.80 -2.81
N ASP A 450 17.72 -22.86 -3.34
CA ASP A 450 18.95 -23.08 -2.58
C ASP A 450 19.40 -21.88 -1.72
N TYR A 451 18.78 -20.71 -1.88
CA TYR A 451 19.06 -19.53 -1.08
C TYR A 451 18.20 -19.43 0.17
N PHE A 452 17.05 -20.11 0.20
CA PHE A 452 16.02 -19.88 1.19
C PHE A 452 15.66 -21.15 1.95
N ALA A 453 15.54 -21.03 3.27
CA ALA A 453 15.03 -22.08 4.15
C ALA A 453 13.51 -22.18 4.13
N ALA A 454 12.79 -21.08 3.87
CA ALA A 454 11.34 -21.04 3.65
C ALA A 454 10.94 -19.75 2.91
N VAL A 455 9.77 -19.76 2.27
CA VAL A 455 9.16 -18.53 1.71
C VAL A 455 7.70 -18.37 2.12
N ALA A 456 7.25 -17.11 2.18
CA ALA A 456 5.87 -16.74 2.48
C ALA A 456 5.26 -15.79 1.44
N PRO A 457 4.71 -16.32 0.33
CA PRO A 457 4.00 -15.55 -0.69
C PRO A 457 2.64 -15.04 -0.19
N PHE A 458 2.49 -13.73 -0.01
CA PHE A 458 1.22 -13.14 0.40
C PHE A 458 0.45 -12.49 -0.74
N SER A 459 -0.88 -12.63 -0.68
CA SER A 459 -1.81 -12.15 -1.70
C SER A 459 -1.40 -12.54 -3.14
N ALA A 460 -0.94 -13.77 -3.37
CA ALA A 460 -0.43 -14.21 -4.67
C ALA A 460 -0.58 -15.72 -4.89
N ARG A 461 -0.94 -16.10 -6.12
CA ARG A 461 -1.09 -17.51 -6.55
C ARG A 461 -0.47 -17.83 -7.91
N HIS A 462 0.53 -17.04 -8.29
CA HIS A 462 1.30 -17.19 -9.53
C HIS A 462 2.78 -16.88 -9.27
N THR A 463 3.66 -17.38 -10.11
CA THR A 463 5.11 -17.08 -10.11
C THR A 463 5.44 -15.93 -11.05
N ASP A 464 4.75 -15.85 -12.19
CA ASP A 464 4.89 -14.81 -13.22
C ASP A 464 3.50 -14.44 -13.77
N ILE A 465 2.91 -13.38 -13.22
CA ILE A 465 1.58 -12.91 -13.65
C ILE A 465 1.59 -12.34 -15.06
N GLU A 466 2.70 -11.77 -15.51
CA GLU A 466 2.77 -11.17 -16.84
C GLU A 466 2.73 -12.26 -17.91
N ALA A 467 3.41 -13.39 -17.69
CA ALA A 467 3.25 -14.56 -18.54
C ALA A 467 1.78 -15.04 -18.57
N VAL A 468 1.13 -15.14 -17.40
CA VAL A 468 -0.28 -15.56 -17.32
C VAL A 468 -1.21 -14.59 -18.06
N GLU A 469 -1.04 -13.28 -17.88
CA GLU A 469 -1.83 -12.24 -18.55
C GLU A 469 -1.62 -12.23 -20.07
N ARG A 470 -0.41 -12.57 -20.55
CA ARG A 470 -0.11 -12.75 -21.99
C ARG A 470 -0.58 -14.10 -22.56
N GLY A 471 -1.11 -15.00 -21.73
CA GLY A 471 -1.46 -16.37 -22.15
C GLY A 471 -0.23 -17.24 -22.44
N GLU A 472 0.92 -16.83 -21.94
CA GLU A 472 2.20 -17.55 -22.01
C GLU A 472 2.30 -18.57 -20.86
N LYS A 473 3.25 -19.49 -20.99
CA LYS A 473 3.58 -20.40 -19.88
C LYS A 473 4.60 -19.74 -18.98
N GLU A 474 4.34 -19.76 -17.68
CA GLU A 474 5.34 -19.44 -16.67
C GLU A 474 6.57 -20.34 -16.86
N ARG A 475 7.75 -19.80 -16.55
CA ARG A 475 9.00 -20.58 -16.62
C ARG A 475 8.90 -21.77 -15.64
N PRO A 476 9.31 -22.98 -16.04
CA PRO A 476 9.28 -24.13 -15.16
C PRO A 476 10.23 -23.92 -13.98
N ALA A 477 9.83 -24.39 -12.79
CA ALA A 477 10.68 -24.39 -11.62
C ALA A 477 11.95 -25.24 -11.87
N VAL A 478 13.08 -24.81 -11.30
CA VAL A 478 14.33 -25.56 -11.39
C VAL A 478 14.27 -26.80 -10.50
N GLN A 479 14.99 -27.85 -10.90
CA GLN A 479 15.34 -28.94 -9.98
C GLN A 479 16.36 -28.39 -8.99
N GLY A 480 16.00 -28.35 -7.71
CA GLY A 480 16.77 -27.70 -6.65
C GLY A 480 16.29 -28.18 -5.28
N SER A 481 16.90 -27.67 -4.21
CA SER A 481 16.60 -28.11 -2.84
C SER A 481 15.12 -28.00 -2.44
N LEU A 482 14.72 -28.76 -1.43
CA LEU A 482 13.40 -28.65 -0.81
C LEU A 482 13.20 -27.25 -0.25
N ILE A 483 12.02 -26.67 -0.45
CA ILE A 483 11.66 -25.37 0.12
C ILE A 483 10.20 -25.39 0.60
N PRO A 484 9.95 -25.17 1.89
CA PRO A 484 8.62 -25.10 2.46
C PRO A 484 8.01 -23.72 2.21
N ILE A 485 6.70 -23.69 1.98
CA ILE A 485 5.98 -22.50 1.54
C ILE A 485 4.72 -22.28 2.36
N ILE A 486 4.53 -21.08 2.90
CA ILE A 486 3.27 -20.66 3.51
C ILE A 486 2.67 -19.46 2.77
N ALA A 487 1.54 -19.63 2.12
CA ALA A 487 0.94 -18.59 1.29
C ALA A 487 -0.45 -18.18 1.78
N ASN A 488 -0.83 -16.92 1.57
CA ASN A 488 -2.16 -16.44 1.97
C ASN A 488 -2.91 -15.70 0.87
N LEU A 489 -4.24 -15.71 0.98
CA LEU A 489 -5.15 -14.90 0.19
C LEU A 489 -6.27 -14.33 1.07
N GLY A 490 -6.79 -13.16 0.70
CA GLY A 490 -7.96 -12.57 1.36
C GLY A 490 -9.26 -13.02 0.67
N CYS A 491 -10.30 -13.33 1.44
CA CYS A 491 -11.61 -13.67 0.88
C CYS A 491 -12.25 -12.48 0.14
N CYS A 492 -11.83 -11.25 0.43
CA CYS A 492 -12.27 -10.02 -0.25
C CYS A 492 -11.20 -9.46 -1.21
N ASP A 493 -10.22 -10.27 -1.62
CA ASP A 493 -9.18 -9.86 -2.57
C ASP A 493 -9.79 -9.56 -3.96
N SER A 494 -9.66 -8.31 -4.41
CA SER A 494 -10.17 -7.86 -5.71
C SER A 494 -9.24 -8.18 -6.89
N ALA A 495 -7.97 -8.45 -6.63
CA ALA A 495 -6.97 -8.81 -7.64
C ALA A 495 -6.97 -10.34 -7.88
N PHE A 496 -7.04 -11.14 -6.82
CA PHE A 496 -7.08 -12.60 -6.87
C PHE A 496 -8.44 -13.14 -6.39
N LYS A 497 -9.50 -12.74 -7.10
CA LYS A 497 -10.88 -13.13 -6.77
C LYS A 497 -11.03 -14.65 -6.69
N GLY A 498 -11.73 -15.12 -5.65
CA GLY A 498 -11.98 -16.53 -5.42
C GLY A 498 -10.84 -17.26 -4.70
N GLY A 499 -9.89 -16.55 -4.09
CA GLY A 499 -8.87 -17.19 -3.26
C GLY A 499 -8.08 -18.27 -4.01
N PHE A 500 -7.88 -19.42 -3.38
CA PHE A 500 -7.13 -20.55 -3.96
C PHE A 500 -7.97 -21.46 -4.87
N THR A 501 -9.23 -21.13 -5.17
CA THR A 501 -10.09 -21.91 -6.10
C THR A 501 -9.51 -22.10 -7.50
N GLN A 502 -8.57 -21.23 -7.90
CA GLN A 502 -7.92 -21.25 -9.21
C GLN A 502 -6.42 -21.57 -9.11
N ALA A 503 -5.98 -22.18 -8.00
CA ALA A 503 -4.57 -22.49 -7.72
C ALA A 503 -4.21 -23.97 -7.91
N GLU A 504 -5.11 -24.80 -8.44
CA GLU A 504 -4.92 -26.27 -8.59
C GLU A 504 -3.55 -26.62 -9.16
N LYS A 505 -3.18 -26.08 -10.32
CA LYS A 505 -1.89 -26.37 -10.97
C LYS A 505 -0.68 -26.00 -10.10
N LEU A 506 -0.75 -24.87 -9.38
CA LEU A 506 0.33 -24.41 -8.51
C LEU A 506 0.46 -25.33 -7.28
N VAL A 507 -0.66 -25.62 -6.63
CA VAL A 507 -0.70 -26.45 -5.43
C VAL A 507 -0.28 -27.88 -5.75
N ASP A 508 -0.84 -28.48 -6.81
CA ASP A 508 -0.48 -29.84 -7.21
C ASP A 508 0.97 -29.94 -7.69
N HIS A 509 1.55 -28.88 -8.27
CA HIS A 509 2.99 -28.87 -8.57
C HIS A 509 3.82 -29.12 -7.31
N TRP A 510 3.59 -28.36 -6.23
CA TRP A 510 4.33 -28.50 -4.98
C TRP A 510 3.99 -29.79 -4.24
N CYS A 511 2.71 -30.18 -4.21
CA CYS A 511 2.30 -31.45 -3.62
C CYS A 511 2.91 -32.65 -4.33
N ASN A 512 3.08 -32.60 -5.65
CA ASN A 512 3.71 -33.68 -6.43
C ASN A 512 5.23 -33.65 -6.31
N ARG A 513 5.83 -32.46 -6.32
CA ARG A 513 7.29 -32.30 -6.15
C ARG A 513 7.78 -32.90 -4.84
N TYR A 514 6.98 -32.82 -3.77
CA TYR A 514 7.38 -33.25 -2.43
C TYR A 514 6.64 -34.50 -1.93
N GLY A 515 5.83 -35.16 -2.77
CA GLY A 515 5.10 -36.36 -2.35
C GLY A 515 4.16 -36.13 -1.15
N LEU A 516 3.48 -34.98 -1.09
CA LEU A 516 2.65 -34.61 0.06
C LEU A 516 1.39 -35.48 0.16
N THR A 517 0.95 -35.72 1.40
CA THR A 517 -0.16 -36.60 1.76
C THR A 517 -1.53 -36.11 1.28
N LYS A 518 -1.61 -34.83 0.92
CA LYS A 518 -2.81 -34.15 0.40
C LYS A 518 -2.54 -33.48 -0.95
N LYS A 519 -3.60 -33.32 -1.74
CA LYS A 519 -3.64 -32.62 -3.03
C LYS A 519 -4.64 -31.49 -2.98
N TRP A 520 -4.61 -30.60 -3.98
CA TRP A 520 -5.51 -29.45 -4.01
C TRP A 520 -6.99 -29.85 -3.86
N ALA A 521 -7.38 -30.96 -4.50
CA ALA A 521 -8.73 -31.52 -4.50
C ALA A 521 -9.19 -32.11 -3.15
N ASP A 522 -8.30 -32.31 -2.18
CA ASP A 522 -8.67 -32.80 -0.85
C ASP A 522 -9.30 -31.71 0.04
N TYR A 523 -9.25 -30.45 -0.39
CA TYR A 523 -9.80 -29.29 0.31
C TYR A 523 -10.82 -28.54 -0.56
N SER A 524 -11.66 -27.72 0.09
CA SER A 524 -12.45 -26.71 -0.61
C SER A 524 -12.14 -25.30 -0.11
N TYR A 525 -12.04 -24.39 -1.07
CA TYR A 525 -11.57 -23.03 -0.90
C TYR A 525 -12.76 -22.06 -1.02
N MET A 526 -12.70 -20.92 -0.33
CA MET A 526 -13.74 -19.90 -0.31
C MET A 526 -15.12 -20.41 0.16
N ASP A 527 -15.16 -21.43 1.01
CA ASP A 527 -16.40 -22.09 1.43
C ASP A 527 -16.77 -21.88 2.90
N GLY A 528 -16.01 -21.03 3.60
CA GLY A 528 -16.14 -20.77 5.04
C GLY A 528 -15.40 -21.77 5.93
N GLY A 529 -14.53 -22.61 5.38
CA GLY A 529 -13.75 -23.61 6.11
C GLY A 529 -14.47 -24.94 6.28
N LYS A 530 -15.35 -25.32 5.34
CA LYS A 530 -16.13 -26.58 5.46
C LYS A 530 -15.27 -27.83 5.24
N ASN A 531 -14.28 -27.74 4.36
CA ASN A 531 -13.28 -28.79 4.17
C ASN A 531 -11.88 -28.16 4.15
N CYS A 532 -11.32 -27.96 5.34
CA CYS A 532 -10.02 -27.37 5.59
C CYS A 532 -9.28 -28.20 6.66
N SER A 533 -8.01 -27.89 6.95
CA SER A 533 -7.31 -28.51 8.08
C SER A 533 -7.90 -28.03 9.42
N PHE A 534 -8.06 -26.71 9.56
CA PHE A 534 -8.78 -26.09 10.67
C PHE A 534 -9.08 -24.62 10.34
N LYS A 535 -9.99 -24.02 11.10
CA LYS A 535 -10.30 -22.58 11.04
C LYS A 535 -10.12 -21.97 12.42
N GLU A 536 -9.36 -20.88 12.50
CA GLU A 536 -9.12 -20.11 13.72
C GLU A 536 -9.56 -18.66 13.50
N GLY A 537 -10.61 -18.24 14.19
CA GLY A 537 -11.21 -16.93 13.97
C GLY A 537 -11.58 -16.68 12.51
N LEU A 538 -10.93 -15.69 11.90
CA LEU A 538 -11.13 -15.30 10.50
C LEU A 538 -10.25 -16.08 9.50
N VAL A 539 -9.32 -16.90 9.97
CA VAL A 539 -8.31 -17.55 9.12
C VAL A 539 -8.65 -19.03 8.95
N THR A 540 -8.78 -19.45 7.69
CA THR A 540 -8.96 -20.86 7.31
C THR A 540 -7.61 -21.41 6.86
N HIS A 541 -7.19 -22.55 7.41
CA HIS A 541 -5.87 -23.15 7.17
C HIS A 541 -5.98 -24.45 6.37
N TYR A 542 -5.08 -24.62 5.39
CA TYR A 542 -4.94 -25.81 4.56
C TYR A 542 -3.48 -26.27 4.61
N ILE A 543 -3.23 -27.44 5.19
CA ILE A 543 -1.87 -27.94 5.45
C ILE A 543 -1.61 -29.17 4.58
N PHE A 544 -0.54 -29.11 3.79
CA PHE A 544 -0.05 -30.19 2.97
C PHE A 544 1.32 -30.62 3.52
N GLU A 545 1.36 -31.82 4.07
CA GLU A 545 2.50 -32.33 4.82
C GLU A 545 3.08 -33.61 4.22
N THR A 546 4.31 -33.94 4.60
CA THR A 546 4.95 -35.23 4.33
C THR A 546 4.31 -36.34 5.17
N GLU A 547 4.68 -37.60 4.92
CA GLU A 547 4.29 -38.74 5.79
C GLU A 547 4.78 -38.56 7.24
N ASP A 548 5.94 -37.92 7.44
CA ASP A 548 6.49 -37.57 8.76
C ASP A 548 5.88 -36.29 9.38
N HIS A 549 4.74 -35.81 8.88
CA HIS A 549 4.03 -34.61 9.36
C HIS A 549 4.84 -33.30 9.30
N VAL A 550 5.70 -33.14 8.29
CA VAL A 550 6.40 -31.87 8.03
C VAL A 550 5.56 -31.00 7.08
N PRO A 551 5.15 -29.78 7.47
CA PRO A 551 4.28 -28.93 6.67
C PRO A 551 5.07 -28.24 5.55
N MET A 552 5.13 -28.86 4.37
CA MET A 552 5.90 -28.33 3.23
C MET A 552 5.13 -27.30 2.41
N LEU A 553 3.80 -27.35 2.42
CA LEU A 553 2.96 -26.30 1.85
C LEU A 553 1.81 -26.00 2.82
N HIS A 554 1.61 -24.73 3.13
CA HIS A 554 0.54 -24.25 4.00
C HIS A 554 -0.17 -23.07 3.32
N LEU A 555 -1.47 -23.18 3.08
CA LEU A 555 -2.27 -22.10 2.53
C LEU A 555 -3.22 -21.53 3.59
N THR A 556 -3.45 -20.23 3.58
CA THR A 556 -4.46 -19.59 4.41
C THR A 556 -5.40 -18.66 3.63
N GLU A 557 -6.70 -18.73 3.94
CA GLU A 557 -7.70 -17.77 3.45
C GLU A 557 -8.28 -16.98 4.62
N THR A 558 -8.21 -15.66 4.55
CA THR A 558 -8.65 -14.78 5.63
C THR A 558 -9.95 -14.06 5.27
N ASP A 559 -10.99 -14.29 6.06
CA ASP A 559 -12.27 -13.61 5.96
C ASP A 559 -12.08 -12.11 6.14
N THR A 560 -12.89 -11.32 5.44
CA THR A 560 -12.87 -9.84 5.43
C THR A 560 -11.60 -9.19 4.84
N LYS A 561 -10.47 -9.90 4.75
CA LYS A 561 -9.20 -9.36 4.24
C LYS A 561 -9.31 -9.00 2.77
N ALA A 562 -8.93 -7.77 2.44
CA ALA A 562 -8.86 -7.27 1.08
C ALA A 562 -7.60 -7.80 0.37
N HIS A 563 -7.18 -7.15 -0.72
CA HIS A 563 -5.87 -7.39 -1.34
C HIS A 563 -4.75 -6.83 -0.45
N ALA A 564 -4.41 -7.53 0.62
CA ALA A 564 -3.59 -7.07 1.73
C ALA A 564 -2.83 -8.20 2.42
N THR A 565 -1.84 -7.82 3.22
CA THR A 565 -1.21 -8.64 4.26
C THR A 565 -1.53 -8.02 5.61
N TRP A 566 -1.93 -8.83 6.58
CA TRP A 566 -2.11 -8.38 7.96
C TRP A 566 -0.81 -8.58 8.74
N PRO A 567 -0.31 -7.55 9.47
CA PRO A 567 0.86 -7.70 10.34
C PRO A 567 0.82 -8.90 11.29
N SER A 568 -0.35 -9.26 11.83
CA SER A 568 -0.51 -10.45 12.69
C SER A 568 -0.20 -11.77 11.96
N GLU A 569 -0.46 -11.84 10.65
CA GLU A 569 -0.12 -13.02 9.84
C GLU A 569 1.40 -13.14 9.65
N CYS A 570 2.14 -12.04 9.58
CA CYS A 570 3.60 -12.08 9.52
C CYS A 570 4.19 -12.66 10.82
N GLU A 571 3.62 -12.30 11.97
CA GLU A 571 4.04 -12.85 13.26
C GLU A 571 3.75 -14.36 13.35
N TYR A 572 2.55 -14.78 12.96
CA TYR A 572 2.20 -16.20 12.87
C TYR A 572 3.17 -16.96 11.95
N VAL A 573 3.40 -16.45 10.74
CA VAL A 573 4.29 -17.07 9.74
C VAL A 573 5.72 -17.20 10.27
N TRP A 574 6.21 -16.21 11.02
CA TRP A 574 7.53 -16.31 11.62
C TRP A 574 7.61 -17.44 12.65
N ASN A 575 6.72 -17.42 13.65
CA ASN A 575 6.77 -18.31 14.81
C ASN A 575 6.40 -19.75 14.47
N GLU A 576 5.31 -19.92 13.72
CA GLU A 576 4.69 -21.22 13.49
C GLU A 576 5.20 -21.90 12.23
N PHE A 577 5.93 -21.18 11.36
CA PHE A 577 6.41 -21.72 10.09
C PHE A 577 7.89 -21.44 9.82
N MET A 578 8.27 -20.21 9.45
CA MET A 578 9.62 -19.91 8.93
C MET A 578 10.73 -20.28 9.92
N ALA A 579 10.61 -19.88 11.18
CA ALA A 579 11.63 -20.13 12.19
C ALA A 579 11.82 -21.61 12.53
N LYS A 580 10.90 -22.48 12.10
CA LYS A 580 10.99 -23.93 12.26
C LYS A 580 11.91 -24.58 11.23
N PHE A 581 12.21 -23.89 10.13
CA PHE A 581 13.03 -24.42 9.04
C PHE A 581 14.41 -23.77 9.00
N THR A 582 15.42 -24.61 8.77
CA THR A 582 16.79 -24.18 8.45
C THR A 582 17.29 -24.95 7.24
N LYS A 583 18.19 -24.35 6.46
CA LYS A 583 18.79 -24.98 5.28
C LYS A 583 20.30 -24.96 5.37
N ASP A 584 20.94 -26.11 5.24
CA ASP A 584 22.39 -26.15 5.24
C ASP A 584 22.95 -25.35 4.03
N PRO A 585 23.82 -24.35 4.25
CA PRO A 585 24.27 -23.47 3.17
C PRO A 585 25.20 -24.16 2.17
N GLU A 586 25.80 -25.30 2.51
CA GLU A 586 26.72 -26.05 1.65
C GLU A 586 26.01 -27.22 0.95
N THR A 587 25.34 -28.08 1.72
CA THR A 587 24.69 -29.30 1.22
C THR A 587 23.29 -29.04 0.66
N LYS A 588 22.68 -27.89 1.00
CA LYS A 588 21.31 -27.50 0.66
C LYS A 588 20.23 -28.41 1.25
N GLU A 589 20.60 -29.20 2.25
CA GLU A 589 19.67 -30.05 3.00
C GLU A 589 18.76 -29.21 3.88
N LEU A 590 17.47 -29.54 3.88
CA LEU A 590 16.45 -28.83 4.65
C LEU A 590 16.18 -29.56 5.97
N TYR A 591 16.02 -28.80 7.04
CA TYR A 591 15.72 -29.29 8.37
C TYR A 591 14.44 -28.65 8.88
N TYR A 592 13.61 -29.44 9.56
CA TYR A 592 12.43 -28.99 10.30
C TYR A 592 12.61 -29.31 11.78
N GLU A 593 12.58 -28.29 12.63
CA GLU A 593 12.83 -28.40 14.08
C GLU A 593 14.12 -29.17 14.41
N GLY A 594 15.17 -28.92 13.63
CA GLY A 594 16.49 -29.54 13.79
C GLY A 594 16.61 -30.96 13.24
N LYS A 595 15.56 -31.53 12.66
CA LYS A 595 15.59 -32.85 12.01
C LYS A 595 15.67 -32.70 10.50
N LYS A 596 16.62 -33.40 9.88
CA LYS A 596 16.77 -33.44 8.41
C LYS A 596 15.50 -34.02 7.79
N ILE A 597 14.98 -33.34 6.78
CA ILE A 597 13.83 -33.81 6.00
C ILE A 597 14.36 -34.76 4.92
N GLY A 598 13.77 -35.95 4.85
CA GLY A 598 14.10 -36.93 3.81
C GLY A 598 13.72 -36.43 2.42
N ILE A 599 14.48 -36.83 1.41
CA ILE A 599 14.03 -36.70 0.01
C ILE A 599 13.02 -37.83 -0.19
N ILE A 600 11.75 -37.48 -0.46
CA ILE A 600 10.68 -38.44 -0.76
C ILE A 600 10.77 -38.86 -2.23
#